data_AF-A0A4Q0NQP9-F1
#
_entry.id   AF-A0A4Q0NQP9-F1
#
_cell.length_a   1.000
_cell.length_b   1.000
_cell.length_c   1.000
_cell.angle_alpha   90.00
_cell.angle_beta   90.00
_cell.angle_gamma   90.00
#
_symmetry.space_group_name_H-M   'P 1'
#
loop_
_entity.id
_entity.type
_entity.pdbx_description
1 polymer ?
#
loop_
_entity_poly.entity_id
_entity_poly.type
_entity_poly.pdbx_seq_one_letter_code
_entity_poly.pdbx_strand_id
1 'polypeptide(L)'
;MKQKEIVIDRETSPDAEELITALFAVKRVNGIEGFILSYDEFSNKYKGTYAFQEFLSSLYHLVYTIDKCDVCFKSFDVTIYDLEHFDDYANARYKLCDRCKFLHNGPFRELGMRLDGDIAY
;
A
#
# COMPACT_ATOMS: atom_id res chain seq x y z
N MET A 1 2.57 4.39 -9.61
CA MET A 1 1.54 4.06 -8.60
C MET A 1 0.92 5.37 -8.18
N LYS A 2 -0.38 5.42 -7.96
CA LYS A 2 -1.08 6.63 -7.56
C LYS A 2 -2.04 6.33 -6.42
N GLN A 3 -1.95 7.05 -5.31
CA GLN A 3 -2.90 6.90 -4.21
C GLN A 3 -4.31 7.27 -4.69
N LYS A 4 -5.24 6.32 -4.53
CA LYS A 4 -6.64 6.46 -4.91
C LYS A 4 -7.47 6.86 -3.70
N GLU A 5 -7.36 6.11 -2.61
CA GLU A 5 -8.12 6.35 -1.38
C GLU A 5 -7.44 5.71 -0.16
N ILE A 6 -7.82 6.18 1.03
CA ILE A 6 -7.53 5.59 2.33
C ILE A 6 -8.87 5.11 2.87
N VAL A 7 -8.98 3.83 3.19
CA VAL A 7 -10.20 3.20 3.71
C VAL A 7 -9.99 2.87 5.17
N ILE A 8 -10.89 3.33 6.02
CA ILE A 8 -10.91 3.03 7.45
C ILE A 8 -12.00 1.98 7.66
N ASP A 9 -11.59 0.76 7.99
CA ASP A 9 -12.46 -0.43 8.02
C ASP A 9 -13.34 -0.50 9.27
N ARG A 10 -13.02 0.27 10.31
CA ARG A 10 -13.79 0.31 11.57
C ARG A 10 -13.82 1.72 12.15
N GLU A 11 -14.90 1.99 12.89
CA GLU A 11 -15.06 3.22 13.65
C GLU A 11 -13.81 3.48 14.51
N THR A 12 -13.21 4.64 14.28
CA THR A 12 -11.97 5.13 14.87
C THR A 12 -12.22 6.57 15.30
N SER A 13 -11.54 7.10 16.35
CA SER A 13 -11.76 8.50 16.70
C SER A 13 -11.30 9.44 15.59
N PRO A 14 -11.92 10.63 15.45
CA PRO A 14 -11.48 11.63 14.48
C PRO A 14 -10.00 11.96 14.58
N ASP A 15 -9.44 12.02 15.80
CA ASP A 15 -8.02 12.31 16.01
C ASP A 15 -7.12 11.18 15.44
N ALA A 16 -7.53 9.92 15.55
CA ALA A 16 -6.80 8.81 14.96
C ALA A 16 -6.98 8.74 13.43
N GLU A 17 -8.15 9.10 12.89
CA GLU A 17 -8.33 9.25 11.43
C GLU A 17 -7.42 10.34 10.84
N GLU A 18 -7.26 11.46 11.56
CA GLU A 18 -6.30 12.51 11.20
C GLU A 18 -4.86 11.99 11.17
N LEU A 19 -4.48 11.13 12.12
CA LEU A 19 -3.16 10.51 12.14
C LEU A 19 -2.95 9.55 10.97
N ILE A 20 -3.94 8.72 10.62
CA ILE A 20 -3.87 7.84 9.44
C ILE A 20 -3.67 8.69 8.18
N THR A 21 -4.48 9.74 8.04
CA THR A 21 -4.41 10.65 6.89
C THR A 21 -3.06 11.37 6.82
N ALA A 22 -2.51 11.77 7.97
CA ALA A 22 -1.22 12.44 8.05
C ALA A 22 -0.04 11.52 7.67
N LEU A 23 -0.07 10.26 8.08
CA LEU A 23 0.98 9.28 7.75
C LEU A 23 1.04 9.01 6.25
N PHE A 24 -0.12 8.84 5.61
CA PHE A 24 -0.21 8.55 4.17
C PHE A 24 -0.48 9.81 3.33
N ALA A 25 -0.16 10.99 3.88
CA ALA A 25 -0.19 12.21 3.10
C ALA A 25 0.94 12.18 2.07
N VAL A 26 0.59 12.33 0.79
CA VAL A 26 1.55 12.31 -0.32
C VAL A 26 1.76 13.69 -0.91
N LYS A 27 2.99 13.98 -1.32
CA LYS A 27 3.35 15.12 -2.15
C LYS A 27 3.68 14.63 -3.56
N ARG A 28 3.24 15.37 -4.57
CA ARG A 28 3.55 15.10 -5.97
C ARG A 28 4.58 16.10 -6.49
N VAL A 29 5.72 15.60 -6.96
CA VAL A 29 6.75 16.40 -7.64
C VAL A 29 7.07 15.73 -8.97
N ASN A 30 6.87 16.43 -10.08
CA ASN A 30 7.07 15.91 -11.44
C ASN A 30 6.36 14.58 -11.73
N GLY A 31 5.15 14.40 -11.18
CA GLY A 31 4.35 13.19 -11.38
C GLY A 31 4.75 11.99 -10.50
N ILE A 32 5.80 12.13 -9.69
CA ILE A 32 6.21 11.14 -8.70
C ILE A 32 5.54 11.47 -7.37
N GLU A 33 4.86 10.49 -6.78
CA GLU A 33 4.33 10.56 -5.43
C GLU A 33 5.41 10.14 -4.42
N GLY A 34 5.51 10.88 -3.33
CA GLY A 34 6.29 10.50 -2.15
C GLY A 34 5.57 10.93 -0.88
N PHE A 35 5.74 10.16 0.20
CA PHE A 35 5.16 10.48 1.50
C PHE A 35 5.75 11.78 2.06
N ILE A 36 4.91 12.58 2.71
CA ILE A 36 5.33 13.83 3.37
C ILE A 36 6.14 13.53 4.63
N LEU A 37 5.80 12.46 5.33
CA LEU A 37 6.47 12.01 6.55
C LEU A 37 6.97 10.58 6.37
N SER A 38 8.17 10.31 6.87
CA SER A 38 8.58 8.94 7.20
C SER A 38 7.85 8.42 8.44
N TYR A 39 7.81 7.10 8.61
CA TYR A 39 7.26 6.50 9.83
C TYR A 39 7.99 6.99 11.09
N ASP A 40 9.31 7.15 11.04
CA ASP A 40 10.10 7.63 12.18
C ASP A 40 9.75 9.07 12.56
N GLU A 41 9.59 9.97 11.58
CA GLU A 41 9.16 11.36 11.83
C GLU A 41 7.75 11.40 12.41
N PHE A 42 6.83 10.60 11.84
CA PHE A 42 5.46 10.48 12.31
C PHE A 42 5.41 9.96 13.76
N SER A 43 6.11 8.86 14.03
CA SER A 43 6.17 8.24 15.36
C SER A 43 6.76 9.21 16.37
N ASN A 44 7.90 9.84 16.07
CA ASN A 44 8.52 10.80 16.99
C ASN A 44 7.61 12.01 17.30
N LYS A 45 6.75 12.41 16.37
CA LYS A 45 5.83 13.54 16.55
C LYS A 45 4.62 13.21 17.42
N TYR A 46 4.06 12.00 17.29
CA TYR A 46 2.76 11.64 17.89
C TYR A 46 2.84 10.59 18.99
N LYS A 47 3.98 9.92 19.16
CA LYS A 47 4.19 8.89 20.17
C LYS A 47 3.86 9.42 21.57
N GLY A 48 3.08 8.63 22.31
CA GLY A 48 2.64 8.96 23.68
C GLY A 48 1.34 9.75 23.76
N THR A 49 0.76 10.15 22.63
CA THR A 49 -0.61 10.71 22.59
C THR A 49 -1.66 9.60 22.63
N TYR A 50 -2.86 9.93 23.10
CA TYR A 50 -4.01 9.01 23.07
C TYR A 50 -4.38 8.63 21.63
N ALA A 51 -4.45 9.61 20.73
CA ALA A 51 -4.72 9.40 19.31
C ALA A 51 -3.74 8.42 18.67
N PHE A 52 -2.45 8.46 19.03
CA PHE A 52 -1.46 7.52 18.52
C PHE A 52 -1.70 6.08 19.01
N GLN A 53 -2.18 5.88 20.23
CA GLN A 53 -2.54 4.54 20.72
C GLN A 53 -3.73 3.97 19.97
N GLU A 54 -4.77 4.80 19.72
CA GLU A 54 -5.90 4.37 18.91
C GLU A 54 -5.49 4.08 17.46
N PHE A 55 -4.69 4.95 16.84
CA PHE A 55 -4.11 4.74 15.51
C PHE A 55 -3.43 3.37 15.36
N LEU A 56 -2.65 2.94 16.35
CA LEU A 56 -1.98 1.63 16.32
C LEU A 56 -2.95 0.44 16.32
N SER A 57 -4.17 0.65 16.83
CA SER A 57 -5.23 -0.36 16.87
C SER A 57 -6.27 -0.22 15.75
N SER A 58 -6.18 0.86 14.96
CA SER A 58 -7.09 1.12 13.84
C SER A 58 -6.89 0.10 12.73
N LEU A 59 -7.99 -0.33 12.13
CA LEU A 59 -7.97 -1.13 10.91
C LEU A 59 -8.23 -0.20 9.73
N TYR A 60 -7.22 -0.06 8.88
CA TYR A 60 -7.29 0.71 7.66
C TYR A 60 -6.50 0.02 6.56
N HIS A 61 -6.77 0.40 5.32
CA HIS A 61 -5.98 0.03 4.19
C HIS A 61 -5.98 1.14 3.15
N LEU A 62 -4.97 1.16 2.29
CA LEU A 62 -4.80 2.11 1.23
C LEU A 62 -5.11 1.43 -0.10
N VAL A 63 -5.73 2.16 -1.01
CA VAL A 63 -5.92 1.69 -2.38
C VAL A 63 -5.06 2.54 -3.29
N TYR A 64 -4.21 1.87 -4.07
CA TYR A 64 -3.37 2.50 -5.08
C TYR A 64 -3.76 2.02 -6.47
N THR A 65 -3.84 2.94 -7.42
CA THR A 65 -3.96 2.59 -8.84
C THR A 65 -2.59 2.39 -9.45
N ILE A 66 -2.42 1.26 -10.13
CA ILE A 66 -1.26 0.92 -10.95
C ILE A 66 -1.63 1.15 -12.41
N ASP A 67 -0.84 1.95 -13.11
CA ASP A 67 -1.12 2.34 -14.49
C ASP A 67 -1.18 1.14 -15.44
N LYS A 68 -0.39 0.09 -15.16
CA LYS A 68 -0.22 -1.03 -16.07
C LYS A 68 0.24 -2.30 -15.34
N CYS A 69 -0.47 -3.41 -15.57
CA CYS A 69 -0.02 -4.77 -15.27
C CYS A 69 1.04 -5.20 -16.29
N ASP A 70 2.13 -5.82 -15.84
CA ASP A 70 3.23 -6.23 -16.73
C ASP A 70 2.89 -7.38 -17.68
N VAL A 71 1.79 -8.10 -17.43
CA VAL A 71 1.33 -9.22 -18.28
C VAL A 71 0.19 -8.81 -19.20
N CYS A 72 -0.91 -8.28 -18.64
CA CYS A 72 -2.10 -7.96 -19.43
C CYS A 72 -2.20 -6.50 -19.86
N PHE A 73 -1.26 -5.65 -19.41
CA PHE A 73 -1.16 -4.25 -19.78
C PHE A 73 -2.36 -3.37 -19.43
N LYS A 74 -3.25 -3.86 -18.56
CA LYS A 74 -4.40 -3.11 -18.03
C LYS A 74 -4.03 -2.43 -16.71
N SER A 75 -4.62 -1.27 -16.47
CA SER A 75 -4.59 -0.64 -15.15
C SER A 75 -5.38 -1.47 -14.13
N PHE A 76 -4.98 -1.43 -12.88
CA PHE A 76 -5.65 -2.13 -11.79
C PHE A 76 -5.40 -1.43 -10.46
N ASP A 77 -6.25 -1.72 -9.47
CA ASP A 77 -6.09 -1.21 -8.11
C ASP A 77 -5.46 -2.30 -7.23
N VAL A 78 -4.60 -1.88 -6.30
CA VAL A 78 -3.96 -2.75 -5.30
C VAL A 78 -4.22 -2.20 -3.91
N THR A 79 -4.49 -3.12 -2.97
CA THR A 79 -4.61 -2.80 -1.56
C THR A 79 -3.24 -2.88 -0.88
N ILE A 80 -2.87 -1.81 -0.18
CA ILE A 80 -1.64 -1.68 0.59
C ILE A 80 -2.02 -1.48 2.07
N TYR A 81 -1.40 -2.22 2.99
CA TYR A 81 -1.81 -2.27 4.40
C TYR A 81 -0.95 -1.39 5.29
N ASP A 82 0.32 -1.23 4.94
CA ASP A 82 1.31 -0.48 5.72
C ASP A 82 2.40 0.05 4.78
N LEU A 83 3.34 0.83 5.34
CA LEU A 83 4.44 1.43 4.58
C LEU A 83 5.45 0.38 4.09
N GLU A 84 5.64 -0.73 4.82
CA GLU A 84 6.56 -1.80 4.40
C GLU A 84 6.01 -2.51 3.17
N HIS A 85 4.72 -2.87 3.17
CA HIS A 85 4.01 -3.41 2.02
C HIS A 85 4.02 -2.42 0.84
N PHE A 86 3.91 -1.11 1.10
CA PHE A 86 4.08 -0.10 0.05
C PHE A 86 5.47 -0.17 -0.58
N ASP A 87 6.53 -0.14 0.22
CA ASP A 87 7.91 -0.12 -0.24
C ASP A 87 8.25 -1.40 -0.99
N ASP A 88 7.84 -2.55 -0.48
CA ASP A 88 7.98 -3.85 -1.13
C ASP A 88 7.30 -3.85 -2.51
N TYR A 89 6.05 -3.36 -2.58
CA TYR A 89 5.31 -3.31 -3.84
C TYR A 89 5.89 -2.27 -4.83
N ALA A 90 6.32 -1.12 -4.32
CA ALA A 90 6.94 -0.06 -5.12
C ALA A 90 8.22 -0.56 -5.79
N ASN A 91 9.06 -1.27 -5.02
CA ASN A 91 10.33 -1.86 -5.46
C ASN A 91 10.17 -3.21 -6.17
N ALA A 92 8.97 -3.80 -6.19
CA ALA A 92 8.71 -5.04 -6.91
C ALA A 92 9.04 -4.89 -8.41
N ARG A 93 9.82 -5.85 -8.92
CA ARG A 93 10.27 -5.92 -10.32
C ARG A 93 9.12 -6.05 -11.30
N TYR A 94 8.08 -6.79 -10.91
CA TYR A 94 6.87 -7.01 -11.70
C TYR A 94 5.64 -6.63 -10.88
N LYS A 95 4.71 -5.90 -11.49
CA LYS A 95 3.43 -5.47 -10.93
C LYS A 95 2.31 -6.18 -11.68
N LEU A 96 1.66 -7.10 -10.99
CA LEU A 96 0.63 -7.98 -11.55
C LEU A 96 -0.73 -7.65 -10.93
N CYS A 97 -1.77 -7.63 -11.78
CA CYS A 97 -3.15 -7.61 -11.29
C CYS A 97 -3.55 -8.99 -10.73
N ASP A 98 -4.57 -9.04 -9.87
CA ASP A 98 -5.00 -10.28 -9.20
C ASP A 98 -5.27 -11.43 -10.17
N ARG A 99 -5.87 -11.15 -11.33
CA ARG A 99 -6.10 -12.16 -12.36
C ARG A 99 -4.79 -12.75 -12.89
N CYS A 100 -3.80 -11.90 -13.18
CA CYS A 100 -2.50 -12.34 -13.67
C CYS A 100 -1.68 -13.03 -12.58
N LYS A 101 -1.78 -12.56 -11.33
CA LYS A 101 -1.20 -13.21 -10.14
C LYS A 101 -1.79 -14.61 -9.94
N PHE A 102 -3.11 -14.76 -10.01
CA PHE A 102 -3.78 -16.05 -9.88
C PHE A 102 -3.36 -17.05 -10.97
N LEU A 103 -3.32 -16.60 -12.23
CA LEU A 103 -2.85 -17.44 -13.34
C LEU A 103 -1.41 -17.88 -13.11
N HIS A 104 -0.53 -16.93 -12.75
CA HIS A 104 0.88 -17.20 -12.49
C HIS A 104 1.07 -18.17 -11.32
N ASN A 105 0.42 -17.92 -10.18
CA ASN A 105 0.60 -18.68 -8.95
C ASN A 105 -0.14 -20.02 -8.94
N GLY A 106 -1.04 -20.25 -9.91
CA GLY A 106 -1.66 -21.53 -10.19
C GLY A 106 -0.83 -22.37 -11.17
N PRO A 107 -1.37 -22.76 -12.34
CA PRO A 107 -0.74 -23.75 -13.22
C PRO A 107 0.65 -23.35 -13.75
N PHE A 108 0.95 -22.05 -13.87
CA PHE A 108 2.27 -21.60 -14.36
C PHE A 108 3.39 -21.82 -13.33
N ARG A 109 3.11 -21.68 -12.03
CA ARG A 109 4.03 -22.04 -10.94
C ARG A 109 4.30 -23.54 -10.92
N GLU A 110 3.29 -24.38 -11.17
CA GLU A 110 3.44 -25.84 -11.31
C GLU A 110 4.27 -26.23 -12.54
N LEU A 111 4.20 -25.42 -13.61
CA LEU A 111 5.01 -25.58 -14.83
C LEU A 111 6.42 -24.97 -14.72
N GLY A 112 6.84 -24.51 -13.53
CA GLY A 112 8.20 -24.01 -13.27
C GLY A 112 8.48 -22.60 -13.78
N MET A 113 7.48 -21.86 -14.25
CA MET A 113 7.61 -20.44 -14.55
C MET A 113 7.46 -19.65 -13.25
N ARG A 114 8.57 -19.10 -12.75
CA ARG A 114 8.60 -18.23 -11.56
C ARG A 114 8.80 -16.78 -12.00
N LEU A 115 7.85 -15.91 -11.66
CA LEU A 115 8.05 -14.47 -11.60
C LEU A 115 8.53 -14.16 -10.18
N ASP A 116 9.78 -13.72 -10.05
CA ASP A 116 10.30 -13.20 -8.79
C ASP A 116 9.56 -11.89 -8.46
N GLY A 117 8.79 -11.90 -7.38
CA GLY A 117 7.80 -10.88 -7.05
C GLY A 117 6.55 -11.43 -6.35
N ASP A 118 6.52 -12.72 -6.03
CA ASP A 118 5.64 -13.29 -5.00
C ASP A 118 5.94 -12.65 -3.64
N ILE A 119 5.50 -11.41 -3.45
CA ILE A 119 5.07 -10.95 -2.13
C ILE A 119 3.68 -11.58 -1.96
N ALA A 120 3.72 -12.86 -1.60
CA ALA A 120 2.64 -13.57 -0.96
C ALA A 120 3.00 -13.62 0.51
N TYR A 121 2.16 -13.01 1.34
CA TYR A 121 1.92 -13.57 2.66
C TYR A 121 1.14 -14.87 2.48
#